data_AF-A0A8J4XHW8-F1
#
_entry.id   AF-A0A8J4XHW8-F1
#
_cell.length_a   1.000
_cell.length_b   1.000
_cell.length_c   1.000
_cell.angle_alpha   90.00
_cell.angle_beta   90.00
_cell.angle_gamma   90.00
#
_symmetry.space_group_name_H-M   'P 1'
#
loop_
_entity.id
_entity.type
_entity.pdbx_description
1 polymer ?
#
loop_
_entity_poly.entity_id
_entity_poly.type
_entity_poly.pdbx_seq_one_letter_code
_entity_poly.pdbx_strand_id
1 'polypeptide(L)'
;MKFFFIFLLLFFLSTNYAFAQSVSQTEIENFYGNFTLSLESPEDYVEQITKNLAAGSSVYDLALYMLSMAVYAVFVWHFYRFISRREIIPIDYDKYGTDGKLSVTRIAAYAAAHVFLFPLIIFVWFLVYSFFMFILAKDMPIDVVVLVSISIIGATRITSYYKEDLAKDVGKLLPFALLGIFLTSAAFYTDTSNFFSIEEIESKLSGLPILLSRIIEFVIIIVAIEVILRTLFLIKRKLIPTIEEKLEEQIEDQIDEKIKTHVEKIEKNQKNLEKKIEEETDSIEKKIEKETDDIEKKIQKDSSQDSTLGK
;
A
#
# COMPACT_ATOMS: atom_id res chain seq x y z
N MET A 1 -1.22 -20.03 5.15
CA MET A 1 -0.82 -21.05 6.14
C MET A 1 0.52 -21.72 5.80
N LYS A 2 0.75 -22.25 4.58
CA LYS A 2 2.06 -22.85 4.20
C LYS A 2 3.26 -21.89 4.32
N PHE A 3 3.08 -20.60 4.00
CA PHE A 3 4.11 -19.57 4.17
C PHE A 3 4.44 -19.25 5.64
N PHE A 4 3.54 -19.52 6.59
CA PHE A 4 3.74 -19.22 8.01
C PHE A 4 4.76 -20.16 8.66
N PHE A 5 4.69 -21.47 8.35
CA PHE A 5 5.66 -22.45 8.84
C PHE A 5 7.04 -22.28 8.22
N ILE A 6 7.10 -21.91 6.93
CA ILE A 6 8.36 -21.61 6.24
C ILE A 6 9.01 -20.35 6.81
N PHE A 7 8.21 -19.31 7.11
CA PHE A 7 8.66 -18.10 7.79
C PHE A 7 9.25 -18.40 9.18
N LEU A 8 8.55 -19.19 9.99
CA LEU A 8 9.01 -19.54 11.34
C LEU A 8 10.31 -20.37 11.29
N LEU A 9 10.38 -21.34 10.37
CA LEU A 9 11.59 -22.15 10.16
C LEU A 9 12.80 -21.31 9.70
N LEU A 10 12.61 -20.40 8.74
CA LEU A 10 13.69 -19.54 8.23
C LEU A 10 14.14 -18.51 9.26
N PHE A 11 13.22 -17.96 10.05
CA PHE A 11 13.53 -17.05 11.16
C PHE A 11 14.37 -17.75 12.24
N PHE A 12 13.99 -18.98 12.65
CA PHE A 12 14.75 -19.76 13.63
C PHE A 12 16.10 -20.25 13.10
N LEU A 13 16.23 -20.53 11.80
CA LEU A 13 17.52 -20.90 11.19
C LEU A 13 18.47 -19.70 11.09
N SER A 14 17.94 -18.51 10.80
CA SER A 14 18.69 -17.24 10.75
C SER A 14 19.26 -16.89 12.13
N THR A 15 18.46 -16.94 13.18
CA THR A 15 18.92 -16.59 14.54
C THR A 15 19.93 -17.59 15.09
N ASN A 16 19.88 -18.86 14.66
CA ASN A 16 20.88 -19.88 15.01
C ASN A 16 22.19 -19.78 14.22
N TYR A 17 22.24 -19.12 13.06
CA TYR A 17 23.49 -18.99 12.29
C TYR A 17 24.33 -17.78 12.71
N ALA A 18 23.69 -16.68 13.14
CA ALA A 18 24.35 -15.55 13.80
C ALA A 18 24.88 -15.86 15.22
N PHE A 19 24.57 -17.05 15.74
CA PHE A 19 24.93 -17.53 17.07
C PHE A 19 26.43 -17.89 17.24
N ALA A 20 27.23 -17.87 16.16
CA ALA A 20 28.60 -18.41 16.19
C ALA A 20 29.73 -17.39 16.41
N GLN A 21 29.46 -16.09 16.54
CA GLN A 21 30.50 -15.08 16.82
C GLN A 21 30.12 -14.20 18.02
N SER A 22 30.70 -14.50 19.18
CA SER A 22 30.65 -13.64 20.36
C SER A 22 31.64 -12.48 20.23
N VAL A 23 31.16 -11.24 20.33
CA VAL A 23 32.01 -10.03 20.43
C VAL A 23 32.44 -9.84 21.89
N SER A 24 33.75 -9.78 22.13
CA SER A 24 34.36 -9.54 23.45
C SER A 24 34.36 -8.05 23.80
N GLN A 25 34.11 -7.70 25.08
CA GLN A 25 34.07 -6.33 25.61
C GLN A 25 35.39 -5.53 25.52
N THR A 26 36.47 -6.10 24.99
CA THR A 26 37.82 -5.49 24.99
C THR A 26 38.06 -4.45 23.89
N GLU A 27 37.14 -4.29 22.92
CA GLU A 27 37.39 -3.48 21.71
C GLU A 27 36.94 -2.01 21.79
N ILE A 28 36.16 -1.61 22.81
CA ILE A 28 35.65 -0.23 22.93
C ILE A 28 36.76 0.79 23.25
N GLU A 29 37.81 0.40 23.97
CA GLU A 29 38.97 1.28 24.22
C GLU A 29 39.89 1.44 23.00
N ASN A 30 39.86 0.52 22.04
CA ASN A 30 40.63 0.61 20.79
C ASN A 30 39.93 1.44 19.69
N PHE A 31 38.64 1.76 19.87
CA PHE A 31 37.81 2.48 18.90
C PHE A 31 38.34 3.87 18.52
N TYR A 32 39.09 4.53 19.41
CA TYR A 32 39.68 5.85 19.17
C TYR A 32 41.17 5.84 18.80
N GLY A 33 41.83 4.68 18.83
CA GLY A 33 43.29 4.60 18.88
C GLY A 33 44.02 4.39 17.55
N ASN A 34 43.49 3.59 16.61
CA ASN A 34 44.25 3.18 15.43
C ASN A 34 43.38 3.06 14.18
N PHE A 35 43.20 4.16 13.45
CA PHE A 35 42.72 4.10 12.07
C PHE A 35 43.93 3.92 11.13
N THR A 36 44.36 2.67 10.95
CA THR A 36 45.39 2.32 9.96
C THR A 36 44.77 1.45 8.86
N LEU A 37 44.55 2.06 7.69
CA LEU A 37 44.00 1.43 6.49
C LEU A 37 45.10 0.62 5.77
N SER A 38 45.16 -0.70 5.98
CA SER A 38 45.91 -1.60 5.10
C SER A 38 45.00 -2.06 3.96
N LEU A 39 45.37 -1.71 2.73
CA LEU A 39 44.59 -1.88 1.51
C LEU A 39 45.12 -3.07 0.71
N GLU A 40 44.59 -4.28 0.94
CA GLU A 40 44.96 -5.48 0.16
C GLU A 40 43.86 -5.93 -0.82
N SER A 41 42.57 -5.69 -0.52
CA SER A 41 41.44 -5.98 -1.43
C SER A 41 40.20 -5.10 -1.21
N PRO A 42 39.28 -4.98 -2.20
CA PRO A 42 38.00 -4.27 -2.02
C PRO A 42 37.09 -4.87 -0.93
N GLU A 43 37.24 -6.17 -0.65
CA GLU A 43 36.47 -6.86 0.39
C GLU A 43 36.92 -6.43 1.78
N ASP A 44 38.24 -6.26 2.00
CA ASP A 44 38.80 -5.75 3.25
C ASP A 44 38.33 -4.32 3.58
N TYR A 45 38.09 -3.51 2.54
CA TYR A 45 37.56 -2.15 2.71
C TYR A 45 36.13 -2.17 3.27
N VAL A 46 35.28 -3.05 2.73
CA VAL A 46 33.90 -3.21 3.21
C VAL A 46 33.88 -3.79 4.61
N GLU A 47 34.75 -4.75 4.91
CA GLU A 47 34.86 -5.35 6.23
C GLU A 47 35.36 -4.35 7.30
N GLN A 48 36.40 -3.57 7.01
CA GLN A 48 36.92 -2.55 7.94
C GLN A 48 35.90 -1.44 8.18
N ILE A 49 35.18 -0.97 7.15
CA ILE A 49 34.10 0.01 7.33
C ILE A 49 32.99 -0.58 8.21
N THR A 50 32.60 -1.82 7.97
CA THR A 50 31.51 -2.45 8.73
C THR A 50 31.91 -2.66 10.18
N LYS A 51 33.11 -3.16 10.46
CA LYS A 51 33.65 -3.29 11.82
C LYS A 51 33.67 -1.96 12.57
N ASN A 52 34.05 -0.88 11.88
CA ASN A 52 34.16 0.46 12.46
C ASN A 52 32.80 1.19 12.63
N LEU A 53 31.82 1.00 11.73
CA LEU A 53 30.50 1.63 11.84
C LEU A 53 29.53 0.85 12.73
N ALA A 54 29.62 -0.48 12.74
CA ALA A 54 28.64 -1.36 13.37
C ALA A 54 29.17 -1.99 14.67
N ALA A 55 29.99 -1.23 15.42
CA ALA A 55 30.47 -1.59 16.76
C ALA A 55 31.05 -3.02 16.86
N GLY A 56 31.86 -3.43 15.88
CA GLY A 56 32.50 -4.75 15.85
C GLY A 56 31.70 -5.87 15.17
N SER A 57 30.53 -5.60 14.59
CA SER A 57 29.77 -6.64 13.86
C SER A 57 30.35 -6.95 12.47
N SER A 58 30.20 -8.19 12.01
CA SER A 58 30.65 -8.62 10.69
C SER A 58 29.70 -8.17 9.56
N VAL A 59 30.20 -8.15 8.32
CA VAL A 59 29.37 -7.89 7.12
C VAL A 59 28.21 -8.89 7.00
N TYR A 60 28.43 -10.13 7.43
CA TYR A 60 27.41 -11.18 7.42
C TYR A 60 26.28 -10.89 8.41
N ASP A 61 26.60 -10.37 9.59
CA ASP A 61 25.59 -9.99 10.59
C ASP A 61 24.70 -8.88 10.04
N LEU A 62 25.30 -7.82 9.49
CA LEU A 62 24.56 -6.73 8.86
C LEU A 62 23.65 -7.22 7.73
N ALA A 63 24.15 -8.10 6.85
CA ALA A 63 23.37 -8.66 5.76
C ALA A 63 22.18 -9.49 6.28
N LEU A 64 22.40 -10.29 7.32
CA LEU A 64 21.36 -11.08 7.97
C LEU A 64 20.31 -10.20 8.65
N TYR A 65 20.71 -9.08 9.27
CA TYR A 65 19.79 -8.10 9.84
C TYR A 65 18.87 -7.52 8.79
N MET A 66 19.44 -6.99 7.71
CA MET A 66 18.67 -6.39 6.63
C MET A 66 17.70 -7.40 6.01
N LEU A 67 18.17 -8.64 5.78
CA LEU A 67 17.33 -9.71 5.26
C LEU A 67 16.18 -10.05 6.22
N SER A 68 16.47 -10.19 7.50
CA SER A 68 15.47 -10.51 8.53
C SER A 68 14.41 -9.42 8.65
N MET A 69 14.82 -8.15 8.65
CA MET A 69 13.90 -7.01 8.66
C MET A 69 13.03 -6.97 7.40
N ALA A 70 13.61 -7.20 6.22
CA ALA A 70 12.86 -7.23 4.97
C ALA A 70 11.83 -8.36 4.96
N VAL A 71 12.21 -9.57 5.37
CA VAL A 71 11.32 -10.72 5.49
C VAL A 71 10.19 -10.44 6.48
N TYR A 72 10.51 -9.86 7.65
CA TYR A 72 9.51 -9.47 8.64
C TYR A 72 8.54 -8.41 8.09
N ALA A 73 9.04 -7.38 7.40
CA ALA A 73 8.20 -6.34 6.80
C ALA A 73 7.25 -6.92 5.74
N VAL A 74 7.71 -7.85 4.90
CA VAL A 74 6.87 -8.56 3.92
C VAL A 74 5.81 -9.40 4.63
N PHE A 75 6.16 -10.09 5.72
CA PHE A 75 5.21 -10.83 6.53
C PHE A 75 4.13 -9.91 7.12
N VAL A 76 4.53 -8.83 7.79
CA VAL A 76 3.62 -7.83 8.36
C VAL A 76 2.72 -7.24 7.28
N TRP A 77 3.25 -7.01 6.08
CA TRP A 77 2.48 -6.50 4.95
C TRP A 77 1.31 -7.41 4.56
N HIS A 78 1.53 -8.71 4.48
CA HIS A 78 0.47 -9.67 4.19
C HIS A 78 -0.54 -9.76 5.34
N PHE A 79 -0.01 -9.74 6.56
CA PHE A 79 -0.76 -9.84 7.80
C PHE A 79 -1.75 -8.69 7.98
N TYR A 80 -1.27 -7.44 8.00
CA TYR A 80 -2.15 -6.30 8.28
C TYR A 80 -3.18 -6.16 7.16
N ARG A 81 -2.77 -6.33 5.89
CA ARG A 81 -3.66 -6.15 4.73
C ARG A 81 -4.80 -7.17 4.72
N PHE A 82 -4.64 -8.31 5.37
CA PHE A 82 -5.73 -9.26 5.54
C PHE A 82 -6.73 -8.82 6.62
N ILE A 83 -6.26 -8.37 7.78
CA ILE A 83 -7.12 -7.95 8.91
C ILE A 83 -7.85 -6.64 8.62
N SER A 84 -7.18 -5.71 7.96
CA SER A 84 -7.68 -4.36 7.70
C SER A 84 -8.77 -4.30 6.64
N ARG A 85 -9.01 -5.40 5.90
CA ARG A 85 -10.13 -5.49 4.96
C ARG A 85 -11.45 -5.41 5.70
N ARG A 86 -12.32 -4.50 5.28
CA ARG A 86 -13.69 -4.40 5.81
C ARG A 86 -14.42 -5.73 5.65
N GLU A 87 -14.39 -6.29 4.45
CA GLU A 87 -14.96 -7.60 4.13
C GLU A 87 -13.83 -8.63 3.93
N ILE A 88 -13.59 -9.44 4.96
CA ILE A 88 -12.58 -10.50 4.89
C ILE A 88 -13.01 -11.60 3.90
N ILE A 89 -14.32 -11.80 3.75
CA ILE A 89 -14.95 -12.69 2.78
C ILE A 89 -15.84 -11.82 1.90
N PRO A 90 -15.49 -11.55 0.64
CA PRO A 90 -16.32 -10.75 -0.24
C PRO A 90 -17.63 -11.48 -0.53
N ILE A 91 -18.72 -10.73 -0.65
CA ILE A 91 -20.01 -11.25 -1.12
C ILE A 91 -20.01 -11.13 -2.64
N ASP A 92 -19.85 -12.26 -3.33
CA ASP A 92 -20.02 -12.34 -4.78
C ASP A 92 -21.52 -12.47 -5.09
N TYR A 93 -22.22 -11.34 -5.26
CA TYR A 93 -23.67 -11.33 -5.51
C TYR A 93 -24.04 -11.90 -6.90
N ASP A 94 -23.11 -11.87 -7.86
CA ASP A 94 -23.35 -12.26 -9.25
C ASP A 94 -23.46 -13.78 -9.40
N LYS A 95 -22.78 -14.56 -8.55
CA LYS A 95 -22.92 -16.02 -8.48
C LYS A 95 -24.25 -16.52 -7.91
N TYR A 96 -25.06 -15.65 -7.29
CA TYR A 96 -26.29 -16.06 -6.60
C TYR A 96 -27.58 -15.54 -7.23
N GLY A 97 -27.48 -14.79 -8.33
CA GLY A 97 -28.62 -14.28 -9.09
C GLY A 97 -28.85 -15.04 -10.40
N THR A 98 -29.49 -16.21 -10.34
CA THR A 98 -29.94 -16.88 -11.58
C THR A 98 -31.38 -16.51 -11.96
N ASP A 99 -32.22 -16.05 -11.01
CA ASP A 99 -33.66 -15.80 -11.26
C ASP A 99 -34.25 -14.58 -10.50
N GLY A 100 -33.44 -13.61 -10.07
CA GLY A 100 -33.93 -12.39 -9.39
C GLY A 100 -34.56 -12.60 -8.00
N LYS A 101 -34.70 -13.84 -7.51
CA LYS A 101 -35.10 -14.19 -6.14
C LYS A 101 -33.92 -14.74 -5.34
N LEU A 102 -33.31 -13.89 -4.52
CA LEU A 102 -32.37 -14.33 -3.50
C LEU A 102 -33.12 -15.17 -2.45
N SER A 103 -32.82 -16.46 -2.36
CA SER A 103 -33.39 -17.31 -1.32
C SER A 103 -32.93 -16.83 0.05
N VAL A 104 -33.88 -16.47 0.93
CA VAL A 104 -33.63 -16.08 2.33
C VAL A 104 -32.76 -17.13 3.05
N THR A 105 -32.90 -18.41 2.71
CA THR A 105 -32.10 -19.50 3.27
C THR A 105 -30.61 -19.44 2.90
N ARG A 106 -30.26 -18.97 1.69
CA ARG A 106 -28.87 -18.82 1.26
C ARG A 106 -28.20 -17.59 1.87
N ILE A 107 -28.94 -16.49 1.99
CA ILE A 107 -28.48 -15.30 2.73
C ILE A 107 -28.24 -15.67 4.20
N ALA A 108 -29.17 -16.41 4.82
CA ALA A 108 -29.03 -16.86 6.20
C ALA A 108 -27.83 -17.81 6.38
N ALA A 109 -27.62 -18.78 5.47
CA ALA A 109 -26.46 -19.67 5.52
C ALA A 109 -25.14 -18.93 5.36
N TYR A 110 -25.07 -17.94 4.47
CA TYR A 110 -23.90 -17.09 4.30
C TYR A 110 -23.64 -16.20 5.52
N ALA A 111 -24.69 -15.57 6.06
CA ALA A 111 -24.59 -14.76 7.27
C ALA A 111 -24.13 -15.61 8.46
N ALA A 112 -24.65 -16.82 8.61
CA ALA A 112 -24.21 -17.78 9.61
C ALA A 112 -22.74 -18.15 9.42
N ALA A 113 -22.31 -18.50 8.20
CA ALA A 113 -20.91 -18.77 7.90
C ALA A 113 -20.01 -17.59 8.29
N HIS A 114 -20.45 -16.36 8.03
CA HIS A 114 -19.71 -15.16 8.44
C HIS A 114 -19.63 -14.99 9.96
N VAL A 115 -20.73 -15.23 10.68
CA VAL A 115 -20.79 -15.18 12.15
C VAL A 115 -19.85 -16.18 12.81
N PHE A 116 -19.55 -17.32 12.17
CA PHE A 116 -18.59 -18.29 12.70
C PHE A 116 -17.15 -18.07 12.20
N LEU A 117 -16.98 -17.78 10.92
CA LEU A 117 -15.65 -17.70 10.29
C LEU A 117 -14.92 -16.41 10.66
N PHE A 118 -15.66 -15.32 10.88
CA PHE A 118 -15.09 -14.05 11.34
C PHE A 118 -14.45 -14.15 12.74
N PRO A 119 -15.14 -14.61 13.81
CA PRO A 119 -14.51 -14.78 15.12
C PRO A 119 -13.33 -15.73 15.09
N LEU A 120 -13.37 -16.80 14.27
CA LEU A 120 -12.22 -17.70 14.11
C LEU A 120 -11.00 -16.95 13.55
N ILE A 121 -11.21 -16.11 12.55
CA ILE A 121 -10.15 -15.28 11.97
C ILE A 121 -9.58 -14.31 13.00
N ILE A 122 -10.46 -13.57 13.70
CA ILE A 122 -10.06 -12.64 14.75
C ILE A 122 -9.29 -13.35 15.87
N PHE A 123 -9.74 -14.54 16.27
CA PHE A 123 -9.08 -15.38 17.27
C PHE A 123 -7.65 -15.74 16.86
N VAL A 124 -7.46 -16.24 15.63
CA VAL A 124 -6.12 -16.57 15.12
C VAL A 124 -5.23 -15.33 15.13
N TRP A 125 -5.76 -14.17 14.75
CA TRP A 125 -4.97 -12.94 14.72
C TRP A 125 -4.65 -12.38 16.10
N PHE A 126 -5.58 -12.47 17.03
CA PHE A 126 -5.30 -12.17 18.43
C PHE A 126 -4.16 -13.03 18.97
N LEU A 127 -4.12 -14.32 18.64
CA LEU A 127 -3.03 -15.19 19.08
C LEU A 127 -1.69 -14.70 18.54
N VAL A 128 -1.64 -14.28 17.27
CA VAL A 128 -0.43 -13.73 16.67
C VAL A 128 0.00 -12.44 17.37
N TYR A 129 -0.92 -11.49 17.57
CA TYR A 129 -0.62 -10.23 18.27
C TYR A 129 -0.16 -10.45 19.71
N SER A 130 -0.88 -11.29 20.44
CA SER A 130 -0.55 -11.62 21.82
C SER A 130 0.80 -12.33 21.88
N PHE A 131 1.07 -13.28 20.99
CA PHE A 131 2.35 -13.97 20.91
C PHE A 131 3.51 -13.00 20.71
N PHE A 132 3.39 -12.05 19.77
CA PHE A 132 4.42 -11.04 19.57
C PHE A 132 4.61 -10.16 20.82
N MET A 133 3.51 -9.73 21.46
CA MET A 133 3.57 -8.98 22.71
C MET A 133 4.18 -9.79 23.85
N PHE A 134 3.92 -11.10 23.93
CA PHE A 134 4.47 -11.98 24.97
C PHE A 134 5.97 -12.13 24.89
N ILE A 135 6.51 -12.22 23.67
CA ILE A 135 7.95 -12.31 23.46
C ILE A 135 8.64 -11.01 23.89
N LEU A 136 8.03 -9.87 23.57
CA LEU A 136 8.70 -8.58 23.72
C LEU A 136 8.45 -7.88 25.06
N ALA A 137 7.25 -7.98 25.59
CA ALA A 137 6.85 -7.28 26.80
C ALA A 137 7.05 -8.21 28.01
N LYS A 138 8.30 -8.62 28.26
CA LYS A 138 8.66 -9.60 29.31
C LYS A 138 8.12 -9.23 30.69
N ASP A 139 8.06 -7.92 30.97
CA ASP A 139 7.63 -7.35 32.26
C ASP A 139 6.16 -6.92 32.28
N MET A 140 5.42 -7.09 31.19
CA MET A 140 4.03 -6.64 31.11
C MET A 140 3.09 -7.73 31.67
N PRO A 141 2.14 -7.36 32.56
CA PRO A 141 1.12 -8.29 33.01
C PRO A 141 0.31 -8.87 31.85
N ILE A 142 -0.02 -10.16 31.93
CA ILE A 142 -0.81 -10.89 30.94
C ILE A 142 -2.10 -10.15 30.55
N ASP A 143 -2.76 -9.52 31.51
CA ASP A 143 -4.01 -8.81 31.30
C ASP A 143 -3.83 -7.57 30.41
N VAL A 144 -2.68 -6.88 30.53
CA VAL A 144 -2.36 -5.72 29.71
C VAL A 144 -1.99 -6.16 28.29
N VAL A 145 -1.27 -7.27 28.13
CA VAL A 145 -0.95 -7.84 26.81
C VAL A 145 -2.22 -8.17 26.03
N VAL A 146 -3.18 -8.84 26.68
CA VAL A 146 -4.49 -9.15 26.11
C VAL A 146 -5.24 -7.87 25.73
N LEU A 147 -5.28 -6.89 26.64
CA LEU A 147 -5.99 -5.63 26.44
C LEU A 147 -5.42 -4.82 25.27
N VAL A 148 -4.10 -4.73 25.14
CA VAL A 148 -3.47 -4.00 24.03
C VAL A 148 -3.73 -4.71 22.70
N SER A 149 -3.55 -6.03 22.68
CA SER A 149 -3.76 -6.85 21.48
C SER A 149 -5.20 -6.74 20.97
N ILE A 150 -6.18 -6.85 21.87
CA ILE A 150 -7.60 -6.73 21.50
C ILE A 150 -7.96 -5.31 21.07
N SER A 151 -7.39 -4.29 21.72
CA SER A 151 -7.66 -2.88 21.40
C SER A 151 -7.21 -2.53 19.99
N ILE A 152 -6.04 -3.03 19.57
CA ILE A 152 -5.54 -2.80 18.21
C ILE A 152 -6.38 -3.53 17.16
N ILE A 153 -6.81 -4.76 17.44
CA ILE A 153 -7.71 -5.48 16.54
C ILE A 153 -9.04 -4.73 16.43
N GLY A 154 -9.64 -4.36 17.57
CA GLY A 154 -10.89 -3.60 17.61
C GLY A 154 -10.78 -2.25 16.87
N ALA A 155 -9.72 -1.48 17.11
CA ALA A 155 -9.46 -0.23 16.41
C ALA A 155 -9.29 -0.45 14.90
N THR A 156 -8.59 -1.51 14.49
CA THR A 156 -8.44 -1.89 13.08
C THR A 156 -9.78 -2.25 12.45
N ARG A 157 -10.66 -2.96 13.17
CA ARG A 157 -12.01 -3.28 12.68
C ARG A 157 -12.86 -2.03 12.54
N ILE A 158 -12.94 -1.17 13.55
CA ILE A 158 -13.71 0.07 13.50
C ILE A 158 -13.23 0.95 12.33
N THR A 159 -11.92 1.14 12.18
CA THR A 159 -11.35 1.95 11.10
C THR A 159 -11.55 1.33 9.72
N SER A 160 -11.67 0.00 9.59
CA SER A 160 -11.94 -0.65 8.29
C SER A 160 -13.28 -0.26 7.70
N TYR A 161 -14.26 0.08 8.54
CA TYR A 161 -15.57 0.60 8.14
C TYR A 161 -15.55 2.10 7.81
N TYR A 162 -14.52 2.83 8.26
CA TYR A 162 -14.30 4.23 7.90
C TYR A 162 -13.48 4.36 6.60
N LYS A 163 -12.23 3.88 6.61
CA LYS A 163 -11.33 3.86 5.45
C LYS A 163 -10.34 2.69 5.60
N GLU A 164 -10.31 1.81 4.59
CA GLU A 164 -9.46 0.61 4.64
C GLU A 164 -7.97 0.94 4.77
N ASP A 165 -7.50 2.03 4.15
CA ASP A 165 -6.11 2.46 4.27
C ASP A 165 -5.75 2.91 5.69
N LEU A 166 -6.68 3.53 6.41
CA LEU A 166 -6.46 3.86 7.82
C LEU A 166 -6.38 2.59 8.66
N ALA A 167 -7.24 1.61 8.40
CA ALA A 167 -7.18 0.32 9.08
C ALA A 167 -5.87 -0.42 8.81
N LYS A 168 -5.30 -0.28 7.60
CA LYS A 168 -3.98 -0.80 7.26
C LYS A 168 -2.89 -0.15 8.10
N ASP A 169 -2.98 1.17 8.28
CA ASP A 169 -2.04 1.92 9.11
C ASP A 169 -2.16 1.59 10.60
N VAL A 170 -3.37 1.38 11.12
CA VAL A 170 -3.58 0.97 12.52
C VAL A 170 -3.09 -0.46 12.76
N GLY A 171 -3.43 -1.40 11.86
CA GLY A 171 -3.07 -2.81 12.01
C GLY A 171 -1.56 -3.07 11.94
N LYS A 172 -0.79 -2.22 11.27
CA LYS A 172 0.68 -2.35 11.22
C LYS A 172 1.39 -1.67 12.40
N LEU A 173 0.69 -0.92 13.27
CA LEU A 173 1.31 -0.19 14.38
C LEU A 173 2.03 -1.12 15.34
N LEU A 174 1.34 -2.14 15.87
CA LEU A 174 1.94 -3.02 16.86
C LEU A 174 3.08 -3.86 16.28
N PRO A 175 2.95 -4.53 15.12
CA PRO A 175 4.05 -5.32 14.59
C PRO A 175 5.29 -4.46 14.31
N PHE A 176 5.14 -3.22 13.86
CA PHE A 176 6.29 -2.33 13.66
C PHE A 176 6.82 -1.71 14.95
N ALA A 177 5.97 -1.36 15.89
CA ALA A 177 6.41 -0.91 17.22
C ALA A 177 7.21 -2.01 17.92
N LEU A 178 6.74 -3.25 17.81
CA LEU A 178 7.44 -4.43 18.31
C LEU A 178 8.75 -4.67 17.56
N LEU A 179 8.79 -4.56 16.23
CA LEU A 179 10.07 -4.63 15.52
C LEU A 179 11.04 -3.55 16.03
N GLY A 180 10.56 -2.32 16.24
CA GLY A 180 11.38 -1.24 16.77
C GLY A 180 11.96 -1.57 18.15
N ILE A 181 11.14 -2.04 19.09
CA ILE A 181 11.57 -2.45 20.43
C ILE A 181 12.55 -3.64 20.36
N PHE A 182 12.26 -4.62 19.51
CA PHE A 182 13.11 -5.79 19.31
C PHE A 182 14.51 -5.38 18.84
N LEU A 183 14.56 -4.47 17.86
CA LEU A 183 15.81 -3.96 17.31
C LEU A 183 16.57 -3.02 18.25
N THR A 184 15.93 -2.39 19.23
CA THR A 184 16.62 -1.46 20.16
C THR A 184 16.92 -2.07 21.52
N SER A 185 16.42 -3.27 21.80
CA SER A 185 16.59 -3.95 23.07
C SER A 185 18.04 -4.39 23.28
N ALA A 186 18.66 -3.95 24.40
CA ALA A 186 20.01 -4.36 24.80
C ALA A 186 20.19 -5.89 24.91
N ALA A 187 19.14 -6.62 25.31
CA ALA A 187 19.18 -8.09 25.39
C ALA A 187 19.47 -8.76 24.03
N PHE A 188 19.22 -8.07 22.92
CA PHE A 188 19.52 -8.58 21.60
C PHE A 188 21.01 -8.42 21.23
N TYR A 189 21.68 -7.40 21.79
CA TYR A 189 23.07 -7.05 21.48
C TYR A 189 24.09 -7.59 22.51
N THR A 190 23.68 -7.77 23.77
CA THR A 190 24.59 -8.09 24.87
C THR A 190 24.61 -9.59 25.19
N ASP A 191 23.51 -10.30 24.95
CA ASP A 191 23.40 -11.71 25.32
C ASP A 191 22.35 -12.45 24.47
N THR A 192 22.69 -12.70 23.20
CA THR A 192 21.81 -13.36 22.22
C THR A 192 21.35 -14.76 22.67
N SER A 193 22.08 -15.38 23.61
CA SER A 193 21.74 -16.67 24.22
C SER A 193 20.54 -16.62 25.16
N ASN A 194 20.20 -15.45 25.69
CA ASN A 194 19.19 -15.27 26.75
C ASN A 194 17.91 -14.56 26.28
N PHE A 195 17.81 -14.11 25.02
CA PHE A 195 16.58 -13.47 24.55
C PHE A 195 15.39 -14.44 24.50
N PHE A 196 15.69 -15.70 24.14
CA PHE A 196 14.75 -16.81 24.01
C PHE A 196 15.27 -18.02 24.79
N SER A 197 15.52 -17.88 26.10
CA SER A 197 15.79 -19.08 26.91
C SER A 197 14.58 -20.01 26.83
N ILE A 198 14.84 -21.30 26.68
CA ILE A 198 13.77 -22.31 26.58
C ILE A 198 12.93 -22.28 27.86
N GLU A 199 13.53 -22.00 29.02
CA GLU A 199 12.79 -21.84 30.28
C GLU A 199 11.86 -20.62 30.29
N GLU A 200 12.25 -19.48 29.69
CA GLU A 200 11.33 -18.34 29.53
C GLU A 200 10.18 -18.67 28.59
N ILE A 201 10.47 -19.31 27.45
CA ILE A 201 9.43 -19.70 26.50
C ILE A 201 8.43 -20.67 27.17
N GLU A 202 8.94 -21.66 27.91
CA GLU A 202 8.11 -22.65 28.61
C GLU A 202 7.26 -22.01 29.71
N SER A 203 7.87 -21.15 30.54
CA SER A 203 7.14 -20.44 31.60
C SER A 203 6.08 -19.48 31.03
N LYS A 204 6.35 -18.82 29.89
CA LYS A 204 5.35 -17.99 29.21
C LYS A 204 4.28 -18.84 28.50
N LEU A 205 4.64 -20.00 27.94
CA LEU A 205 3.68 -20.95 27.35
C LEU A 205 2.69 -21.46 28.41
N SER A 206 3.12 -21.63 29.66
CA SER A 206 2.25 -22.00 30.77
C SER A 206 1.13 -20.98 31.04
N GLY A 207 1.31 -19.73 30.59
CA GLY A 207 0.29 -18.67 30.64
C GLY A 207 -0.70 -18.69 29.47
N LEU A 208 -0.46 -19.48 28.41
CA LEU A 208 -1.36 -19.56 27.25
C LEU A 208 -2.79 -20.01 27.62
N PRO A 209 -3.02 -21.00 28.50
CA PRO A 209 -4.38 -21.40 28.87
C PRO A 209 -5.18 -20.24 29.49
N ILE A 210 -4.53 -19.38 30.29
CA ILE A 210 -5.15 -18.19 30.87
C ILE A 210 -5.54 -17.21 29.76
N LEU A 211 -4.68 -16.99 28.74
CA LEU A 211 -5.04 -16.18 27.57
C LEU A 211 -6.24 -16.74 26.83
N LEU A 212 -6.28 -18.06 26.63
CA LEU A 212 -7.36 -18.74 25.93
C LEU A 212 -8.69 -18.67 26.70
N SER A 213 -8.66 -18.53 28.03
CA SER A 213 -9.88 -18.29 28.80
C SER A 213 -10.41 -16.87 28.59
N ARG A 214 -9.52 -15.86 28.59
CA ARG A 214 -9.89 -14.44 28.47
C ARG A 214 -10.28 -14.03 27.06
N ILE A 215 -9.66 -14.64 26.04
CA ILE A 215 -9.92 -14.31 24.63
C ILE A 215 -11.39 -14.48 24.25
N ILE A 216 -12.11 -15.44 24.86
CA ILE A 216 -13.51 -15.72 24.54
C ILE A 216 -14.39 -14.52 24.86
N GLU A 217 -14.22 -13.92 26.04
CA GLU A 217 -14.95 -12.72 26.47
C GLU A 217 -14.77 -11.58 25.47
N PHE A 218 -13.55 -11.40 24.99
CA PHE A 218 -13.22 -10.35 24.04
C PHE A 218 -13.66 -10.64 22.60
N VAL A 219 -13.58 -11.90 22.15
CA VAL A 219 -14.08 -12.31 20.84
C VAL A 219 -15.58 -12.04 20.74
N ILE A 220 -16.34 -12.29 21.81
CA ILE A 220 -17.77 -11.93 21.86
C ILE A 220 -17.97 -10.43 21.64
N ILE A 221 -17.17 -9.58 22.31
CA ILE A 221 -17.24 -8.12 22.16
C ILE A 221 -16.89 -7.69 20.72
N ILE A 222 -15.82 -8.22 20.13
CA ILE A 222 -15.45 -7.88 18.75
C ILE A 222 -16.53 -8.33 17.76
N VAL A 223 -17.12 -9.51 17.95
CA VAL A 223 -18.23 -9.98 17.12
C VAL A 223 -19.42 -9.05 17.24
N ALA A 224 -19.77 -8.61 18.45
CA ALA A 224 -20.86 -7.65 18.66
C ALA A 224 -20.57 -6.32 17.95
N ILE A 225 -19.35 -5.78 18.08
CA ILE A 225 -18.92 -4.56 17.38
C ILE A 225 -19.01 -4.74 15.86
N GLU A 226 -18.52 -5.87 15.34
CA GLU A 226 -18.56 -6.16 13.90
C GLU A 226 -20.00 -6.20 13.38
N VAL A 227 -20.92 -6.84 14.11
CA VAL A 227 -22.35 -6.87 13.76
C VAL A 227 -22.93 -5.45 13.73
N ILE A 228 -22.66 -4.64 14.76
CA ILE A 228 -23.14 -3.25 14.85
C ILE A 228 -22.61 -2.42 13.67
N LEU A 229 -21.29 -2.46 13.42
CA LEU A 229 -20.65 -1.71 12.32
C LEU A 229 -21.18 -2.14 10.96
N ARG A 230 -21.37 -3.44 10.76
CA ARG A 230 -21.95 -3.98 9.52
C ARG A 230 -23.39 -3.50 9.32
N THR A 231 -24.21 -3.52 10.36
CA THR A 231 -25.58 -2.99 10.30
C THR A 231 -25.56 -1.49 9.97
N LEU A 232 -24.73 -0.69 10.63
CA LEU A 232 -24.58 0.75 10.35
C LEU A 232 -24.12 0.99 8.90
N PHE A 233 -23.19 0.19 8.39
CA PHE A 233 -22.71 0.28 7.02
C PHE A 233 -23.80 -0.04 6.00
N LEU A 234 -24.60 -1.09 6.25
CA LEU A 234 -25.74 -1.43 5.39
C LEU A 234 -26.81 -0.33 5.39
N ILE A 235 -27.08 0.28 6.55
CA ILE A 235 -27.99 1.43 6.65
C ILE A 235 -27.44 2.63 5.87
N LYS A 236 -26.15 2.98 6.07
CA LYS A 236 -25.47 4.05 5.34
C LYS A 236 -25.54 3.81 3.83
N ARG A 237 -25.22 2.60 3.37
CA ARG A 237 -25.26 2.20 1.95
C ARG A 237 -26.68 2.23 1.38
N LYS A 238 -27.72 2.06 2.20
CA LYS A 238 -29.12 2.13 1.76
C LYS A 238 -29.65 3.58 1.72
N LEU A 239 -29.13 4.47 2.58
CA LEU A 239 -29.57 5.87 2.68
C LEU A 239 -28.79 6.85 1.79
N ILE A 240 -27.50 6.58 1.53
CA ILE A 240 -26.63 7.44 0.72
C ILE A 240 -26.52 7.09 -0.80
N PRO A 241 -27.02 5.96 -1.34
CA PRO A 241 -26.76 5.61 -2.74
C PRO A 241 -27.41 6.61 -3.70
N THR A 242 -28.52 7.23 -3.30
CA THR A 242 -29.24 8.26 -4.06
C THR A 242 -28.54 9.61 -4.14
N ILE A 243 -27.48 9.86 -3.35
CA ILE A 243 -26.75 11.14 -3.41
C ILE A 243 -25.58 11.04 -4.39
N GLU A 244 -24.83 9.94 -4.37
CA GLU A 244 -23.73 9.71 -5.33
C GLU A 244 -24.27 9.58 -6.75
N GLU A 245 -25.34 8.80 -6.97
CA GLU A 245 -25.97 8.65 -8.30
C GLU A 245 -26.47 9.99 -8.84
N LYS A 246 -27.12 10.81 -8.00
CA LYS A 246 -27.55 12.17 -8.38
C LYS A 246 -26.39 13.14 -8.61
N LEU A 247 -25.29 12.99 -7.89
CA LEU A 247 -24.13 13.86 -8.02
C LEU A 247 -23.34 13.52 -9.29
N GLU A 248 -23.21 12.23 -9.62
CA GLU A 248 -22.62 11.75 -10.87
C GLU A 248 -23.44 12.23 -12.07
N GLU A 249 -24.77 12.07 -12.03
CA GLU A 249 -25.68 12.56 -13.08
C GLU A 249 -25.55 14.09 -13.27
N GLN A 250 -25.50 14.87 -12.18
CA GLN A 250 -25.29 16.33 -12.25
C GLN A 250 -23.92 16.73 -12.80
N ILE A 251 -22.87 15.96 -12.50
CA ILE A 251 -21.51 16.23 -13.00
C ILE A 251 -21.43 15.88 -14.49
N GLU A 252 -22.04 14.78 -14.92
CA GLU A 252 -22.10 14.36 -16.32
C GLU A 252 -22.87 15.39 -17.16
N ASP A 253 -24.03 15.85 -16.69
CA ASP A 253 -24.80 16.93 -17.32
C ASP A 253 -23.97 18.22 -17.49
N GLN A 254 -23.24 18.64 -16.45
CA GLN A 254 -22.39 19.83 -16.52
C GLN A 254 -21.21 19.68 -17.48
N ILE A 255 -20.64 18.48 -17.55
CA ILE A 255 -19.54 18.17 -18.48
C ILE A 255 -20.07 18.21 -19.91
N ASP A 256 -21.21 17.57 -20.18
CA ASP A 256 -21.83 17.54 -21.51
C ASP A 256 -22.27 18.92 -21.99
N GLU A 257 -22.86 19.74 -21.12
CA GLU A 257 -23.20 21.13 -21.45
C GLU A 257 -21.94 21.94 -21.82
N LYS A 258 -20.86 21.77 -21.05
CA LYS A 258 -19.60 22.48 -21.30
C LYS A 258 -18.91 22.00 -22.57
N ILE A 259 -18.96 20.69 -22.88
CA ILE A 259 -18.46 20.11 -24.12
C ILE A 259 -19.26 20.65 -25.30
N LYS A 260 -20.60 20.60 -25.24
CA LYS A 260 -21.48 21.10 -26.30
C LYS A 260 -21.19 22.56 -26.62
N THR A 261 -21.06 23.40 -25.59
CA THR A 261 -20.71 24.81 -25.74
C THR A 261 -19.34 25.00 -26.41
N HIS A 262 -18.35 24.16 -26.06
CA HIS A 262 -17.03 24.21 -26.69
C HIS A 262 -17.05 23.76 -28.15
N VAL A 263 -17.81 22.70 -28.47
CA VAL A 263 -17.99 22.20 -29.84
C VAL A 263 -18.65 23.26 -30.71
N GLU A 264 -19.75 23.85 -30.27
CA GLU A 264 -20.43 24.94 -31.00
C GLU A 264 -19.50 26.14 -31.25
N LYS A 265 -18.65 26.48 -30.27
CA LYS A 265 -17.65 27.54 -30.41
C LYS A 265 -16.57 27.19 -31.44
N ILE A 266 -16.12 25.94 -31.47
CA ILE A 266 -15.14 25.44 -32.45
C ILE A 266 -15.74 25.46 -33.85
N GLU A 267 -16.95 24.95 -34.04
CA GLU A 267 -17.64 24.95 -35.34
C GLU A 267 -17.84 26.36 -35.88
N LYS A 268 -18.27 27.30 -35.02
CA LYS A 268 -18.40 28.71 -35.41
C LYS A 268 -17.07 29.33 -35.81
N ASN A 269 -16.00 28.99 -35.10
CA ASN A 269 -14.65 29.46 -35.43
C ASN A 269 -14.14 28.86 -36.75
N GLN A 270 -14.36 27.57 -36.99
CA GLN A 270 -14.02 26.91 -38.25
C GLN A 270 -14.76 27.55 -39.42
N LYS A 271 -16.07 27.76 -39.30
CA LYS A 271 -16.87 28.42 -40.34
C LYS A 271 -16.40 29.86 -40.63
N ASN A 272 -15.99 30.59 -39.60
CA ASN A 272 -15.41 31.92 -39.77
C ASN A 272 -14.04 31.89 -40.46
N LEU A 273 -13.22 30.87 -40.17
CA LEU A 273 -11.93 30.65 -40.81
C LEU A 273 -12.10 30.28 -42.29
N GLU A 274 -13.00 29.35 -42.60
CA GLU A 274 -13.33 28.97 -43.99
C GLU A 274 -13.76 30.19 -44.80
N LYS A 275 -14.66 31.01 -44.25
CA LYS A 275 -15.11 32.24 -44.90
C LYS A 275 -13.95 33.23 -45.16
N LYS A 276 -13.02 33.38 -44.20
CA LYS A 276 -11.84 34.23 -44.40
C LYS A 276 -10.90 33.68 -45.47
N ILE A 277 -10.70 32.37 -45.51
CA ILE A 277 -9.87 31.72 -46.54
C ILE A 277 -10.48 31.92 -47.92
N GLU A 278 -11.81 31.77 -48.05
CA GLU A 278 -12.54 32.01 -49.29
C GLU A 278 -12.40 33.48 -49.75
N GLU A 279 -12.64 34.44 -48.85
CA GLU A 279 -12.45 35.87 -49.13
C GLU A 279 -11.01 36.22 -49.54
N GLU A 280 -10.00 35.65 -48.87
CA GLU A 280 -8.59 35.86 -49.23
C GLU A 280 -8.24 35.22 -50.58
N THR A 281 -8.73 34.01 -50.86
CA THR A 281 -8.47 33.28 -52.11
C THR A 281 -9.07 34.03 -53.30
N ASP A 282 -10.33 34.48 -53.20
CA ASP A 282 -10.99 35.32 -54.21
C ASP A 282 -10.21 36.61 -54.45
N SER A 283 -9.63 37.20 -53.40
CA SER A 283 -8.84 38.43 -53.51
C SER A 283 -7.50 38.21 -54.22
N ILE A 284 -6.88 37.03 -54.02
CA ILE A 284 -5.63 36.64 -54.66
C ILE A 284 -5.90 36.32 -56.14
N GLU A 285 -6.95 35.57 -56.45
CA GLU A 285 -7.34 35.22 -57.82
C GLU A 285 -7.58 36.47 -58.67
N LYS A 286 -8.35 37.43 -58.15
CA LYS A 286 -8.56 38.74 -58.82
C LYS A 286 -7.26 39.53 -59.03
N LYS A 287 -6.28 39.42 -58.12
CA LYS A 287 -4.97 40.07 -58.29
C LYS A 287 -4.15 39.38 -59.38
N ILE A 288 -4.16 38.04 -59.42
CA ILE A 288 -3.46 37.25 -60.44
C ILE A 288 -4.05 37.53 -61.82
N GLU A 289 -5.38 37.55 -61.98
CA GLU A 289 -6.04 37.90 -63.24
C GLU A 289 -5.60 39.28 -63.73
N LYS A 290 -5.64 40.28 -62.84
CA LYS A 290 -5.23 41.65 -63.17
C LYS A 290 -3.76 41.75 -63.58
N GLU A 291 -2.85 41.10 -62.84
CA GLU A 291 -1.44 41.08 -63.21
C GLU A 291 -1.19 40.35 -64.52
N THR A 292 -1.92 39.25 -64.79
CA THR A 292 -1.83 38.49 -66.04
C THR A 292 -2.27 39.34 -67.23
N ASP A 293 -3.41 40.03 -67.12
CA ASP A 293 -3.92 40.98 -68.12
C ASP A 293 -2.93 42.12 -68.40
N ASP A 294 -2.30 42.65 -67.34
CA ASP A 294 -1.32 43.73 -67.46
C ASP A 294 -0.01 43.26 -68.12
N ILE A 295 0.42 42.02 -67.87
CA ILE A 295 1.55 41.38 -68.55
C ILE A 295 1.24 41.14 -70.03
N GLU A 296 0.05 40.61 -70.34
CA GLU A 296 -0.36 40.36 -71.73
C GLU A 296 -0.40 41.65 -72.56
N LYS A 297 -0.94 42.74 -71.98
CA LYS A 297 -0.91 44.07 -72.59
C LYS A 297 0.51 44.60 -72.82
N LYS A 298 1.45 44.33 -71.91
CA LYS A 298 2.87 44.71 -72.09
C LYS A 298 3.53 43.91 -73.21
N ILE A 299 3.33 42.58 -73.25
CA ILE A 299 3.88 41.71 -74.31
C ILE A 299 3.39 42.16 -75.69
N GLN A 300 2.10 42.46 -75.84
CA GLN A 300 1.53 42.96 -77.10
C GLN A 300 2.14 44.31 -77.54
N LYS A 301 2.45 45.18 -76.57
CA LYS A 301 3.07 46.48 -76.83
C LYS A 301 4.53 46.35 -77.27
N ASP A 302 5.29 45.46 -76.62
CA ASP A 302 6.70 45.21 -76.94
C ASP A 302 6.86 44.49 -78.29
N SER A 303 5.97 43.55 -78.63
CA SER A 303 5.95 42.89 -79.96
C SER A 303 5.57 43.84 -81.10
N SER A 304 4.87 44.94 -80.79
CA SER A 304 4.50 45.96 -81.77
C SER A 304 5.65 46.92 -82.09
N GLN A 305 6.56 47.19 -81.13
CA GLN A 305 7.73 48.06 -81.32
C GLN A 305 8.87 47.40 -82.11
N ASP A 306 9.04 46.08 -82.00
CA ASP A 306 10.09 45.35 -82.73
C ASP A 306 9.79 45.24 -84.24
N SER A 307 8.51 45.33 -84.63
CA SER A 307 8.09 45.35 -86.04
C SER A 307 8.36 46.68 -86.78
N THR A 308 8.70 47.74 -86.04
CA THR A 308 9.02 49.08 -86.59
C THR A 308 10.52 49.36 -86.74
N LEU A 309 11.40 48.53 -86.18
CA LEU A 309 12.86 48.64 -86.35
C LEU A 309 13.42 47.74 -87.47
N GLY A 310 12.57 46.89 -88.07
CA GLY A 310 12.89 45.98 -89.18
C GLY A 310 12.40 46.43 -90.56
N LYS A 311 12.30 47.75 -90.81
CA LYS A 311 12.09 48.33 -92.14
C LYS A 311 12.92 49.59 -92.33
#